data_AF-A0A7K2X0Q5-F1
#
_entry.id   AF-A0A7K2X0Q5-F1
#
_cell.length_a   1.000
_cell.length_b   1.000
_cell.length_c   1.000
_cell.angle_alpha   90.00
_cell.angle_beta   90.00
_cell.angle_gamma   90.00
#
_symmetry.space_group_name_H-M   'P 1'
#
loop_
_entity.id
_entity.type
_entity.pdbx_description
1 polymer ?
#
loop_
_entity_poly.entity_id
_entity_poly.type
_entity_poly.pdbx_seq_one_letter_code
_entity_poly.pdbx_strand_id
1 'polypeptide(L)'
;MAQNDGTMIVTYTRLDEAARDIKTQADRLDQSLKAIQAKIRSVSDLWEGEAREAYNGAQAKWDKDAMAIHTALLQISRAVQEAAPAYKAGDQKAASNFH
;
A
#
# COMPACT_ATOMS: atom_id res chain seq x y z
N MET A 1 -22.95 3.96 31.38
CA MET A 1 -22.53 3.70 29.99
C MET A 1 -21.31 4.58 29.71
N ALA A 2 -20.09 4.04 29.76
CA ALA A 2 -18.84 4.80 29.55
C ALA A 2 -17.67 3.96 28.99
N GLN A 3 -17.88 2.67 28.70
CA GLN A 3 -16.81 1.75 28.27
C GLN A 3 -16.59 1.74 26.74
N ASN A 4 -17.59 2.12 25.95
CA ASN A 4 -17.47 2.10 24.48
C ASN A 4 -16.64 3.25 23.91
N ASP A 5 -16.65 4.43 24.54
CA ASP A 5 -16.01 5.63 24.01
C ASP A 5 -14.46 5.51 24.00
N GLY A 6 -13.88 5.03 25.11
CA GLY A 6 -12.44 4.77 25.19
C GLY A 6 -11.96 3.64 24.26
N THR A 7 -12.76 2.60 24.09
CA THR A 7 -12.43 1.46 23.21
C THR A 7 -12.46 1.88 21.74
N MET A 8 -13.39 2.76 21.37
CA MET A 8 -13.52 3.30 20.01
C MET A 8 -12.36 4.22 19.64
N ILE A 9 -11.96 5.13 20.54
CA ILE A 9 -10.81 6.02 20.36
C ILE A 9 -9.52 5.20 20.16
N VAL A 10 -9.27 4.21 21.02
CA VAL A 10 -8.09 3.32 20.92
C VAL A 10 -8.08 2.52 19.60
N THR A 11 -9.26 2.10 19.12
CA THR A 11 -9.36 1.36 17.86
C THR A 11 -9.10 2.26 16.66
N TYR A 12 -9.58 3.50 16.67
CA TYR A 12 -9.30 4.48 15.62
C TYR A 12 -7.80 4.82 15.54
N THR A 13 -7.18 5.11 16.69
CA THR A 13 -5.73 5.39 16.75
C THR A 13 -4.92 4.24 16.16
N ARG A 14 -5.27 2.98 16.50
CA ARG A 14 -4.59 1.81 15.94
C ARG A 14 -4.81 1.62 14.43
N LEU A 15 -5.97 1.97 13.90
CA LEU A 15 -6.24 1.91 12.46
C LEU A 15 -5.47 3.00 11.69
N ASP A 16 -5.39 4.21 12.25
CA ASP A 16 -4.59 5.29 11.65
C ASP A 16 -3.09 4.97 11.66
N GLU A 17 -2.59 4.41 12.77
CA GLU A 17 -1.22 3.88 12.87
C GLU A 17 -0.95 2.81 11.81
N ALA A 18 -1.83 1.80 11.71
CA ALA A 18 -1.70 0.73 10.71
C ALA A 18 -1.69 1.28 9.27
N ALA A 19 -2.54 2.26 8.95
CA ALA A 19 -2.56 2.88 7.63
C ALA A 19 -1.26 3.62 7.30
N ARG A 20 -0.68 4.34 8.28
CA ARG A 20 0.61 5.02 8.15
C ARG A 20 1.76 4.03 7.98
N ASP A 21 1.75 2.93 8.70
CA ASP A 21 2.74 1.87 8.59
C ASP A 21 2.71 1.21 7.22
N ILE A 22 1.52 0.90 6.71
CA ILE A 22 1.34 0.35 5.35
C ILE A 22 1.87 1.33 4.30
N LYS A 23 1.57 2.62 4.43
CA LYS A 23 2.09 3.64 3.51
C LYS A 23 3.62 3.71 3.56
N THR A 24 4.20 3.74 4.77
CA THR A 24 5.66 3.75 4.95
C THR A 24 6.30 2.51 4.32
N GLN A 25 5.68 1.34 4.48
CA GLN A 25 6.17 0.11 3.89
C GLN A 25 6.03 0.09 2.37
N ALA A 26 4.97 0.72 1.82
CA ALA A 26 4.80 0.91 0.38
C ALA A 26 5.89 1.78 -0.22
N ASP A 27 6.22 2.90 0.43
CA ASP A 27 7.30 3.80 0.00
C ASP A 27 8.67 3.10 0.03
N ARG A 28 8.94 2.31 1.09
CA ARG A 28 10.18 1.51 1.19
C ARG A 28 10.28 0.44 0.09
N LEU A 29 9.16 -0.19 -0.26
CA LEU A 29 9.13 -1.17 -1.32
C LEU A 29 9.39 -0.53 -2.69
N ASP A 30 8.77 0.62 -2.98
CA ASP A 30 9.02 1.39 -4.20
C ASP A 30 10.50 1.77 -4.34
N GLN A 31 11.13 2.26 -3.25
CA GLN A 31 12.56 2.56 -3.23
C GLN A 31 13.42 1.32 -3.50
N SER A 32 13.06 0.18 -2.93
CA SER A 32 13.79 -1.08 -3.13
C SER A 32 13.67 -1.58 -4.57
N LEU A 33 12.47 -1.48 -5.18
CA LEU A 33 12.23 -1.84 -6.58
C LEU A 33 13.04 -0.94 -7.53
N LYS A 34 13.08 0.37 -7.27
CA LYS A 34 13.92 1.33 -8.02
C LYS A 34 15.41 1.02 -7.90
N ALA A 35 15.88 0.64 -6.71
CA ALA A 35 17.27 0.27 -6.48
C ALA A 35 17.66 -0.99 -7.26
N ILE A 36 16.80 -2.03 -7.26
CA ILE A 36 17.02 -3.24 -8.07
C ILE A 36 17.04 -2.89 -9.55
N GLN A 37 16.10 -2.09 -10.03
CA GLN A 37 16.05 -1.66 -11.42
C GLN A 37 17.33 -0.91 -11.84
N ALA A 38 17.83 0.00 -11.00
CA ALA A 38 19.06 0.74 -11.27
C ALA A 38 20.27 -0.20 -11.38
N LYS A 39 20.36 -1.21 -10.51
CA LYS A 39 21.41 -2.25 -10.61
C LYS A 39 21.31 -3.03 -11.92
N ILE A 40 20.10 -3.45 -12.29
CA ILE A 40 19.88 -4.17 -13.55
C ILE A 40 20.29 -3.30 -14.75
N ARG A 41 19.92 -2.01 -14.76
CA ARG A 41 20.35 -1.08 -15.82
C ARG A 41 21.88 -1.00 -15.91
N SER A 42 22.56 -0.88 -14.78
CA SER A 42 24.03 -0.77 -14.77
C SER A 42 24.75 -2.01 -15.33
N VAL A 43 24.16 -3.20 -15.23
CA VAL A 43 24.73 -4.43 -15.82
C VAL A 43 24.29 -4.64 -17.27
N SER A 44 23.17 -4.04 -17.67
CA SER A 44 22.63 -4.15 -19.04
C SER A 44 23.36 -3.29 -20.06
N ASP A 45 24.16 -2.31 -19.63
CA ASP A 45 25.00 -1.49 -20.52
C ASP A 45 26.01 -2.33 -21.31
N LEU A 46 26.31 -3.54 -20.85
CA LEU A 46 27.22 -4.50 -21.48
C LEU A 46 26.49 -5.48 -22.43
N TRP A 47 25.16 -5.39 -22.56
CA TRP A 47 24.37 -6.31 -23.38
C TRP A 47 24.19 -5.75 -24.79
N GLU A 48 24.69 -6.47 -25.79
CA GLU A 48 24.60 -6.12 -27.21
C GLU A 48 23.67 -7.09 -27.97
N GLY A 49 23.12 -6.63 -29.10
CA GLY A 49 22.30 -7.45 -30.00
C GLY A 49 20.98 -7.93 -29.39
N GLU A 50 20.67 -9.21 -29.57
CA GLU A 50 19.42 -9.87 -29.14
C GLU A 50 19.17 -9.76 -27.61
N ALA A 51 20.23 -9.74 -26.80
CA ALA A 51 20.13 -9.58 -25.36
C ALA A 51 19.55 -8.22 -24.95
N ARG A 52 19.78 -7.17 -25.76
CA ARG A 52 19.25 -5.83 -25.51
C ARG A 52 17.75 -5.74 -25.80
N GLU A 53 17.27 -6.43 -26.84
CA GLU A 53 15.83 -6.50 -27.12
C GLU A 53 15.08 -7.29 -26.05
N ALA A 54 15.63 -8.44 -25.64
CA ALA A 54 15.08 -9.24 -24.54
C ALA A 54 15.03 -8.43 -23.23
N TYR A 55 16.09 -7.66 -22.96
CA TYR A 55 16.13 -6.76 -21.80
C TYR A 55 15.06 -5.68 -21.84
N ASN A 56 14.87 -5.00 -22.99
CA ASN A 56 13.84 -3.97 -23.11
C ASN A 56 12.45 -4.52 -22.77
N GLY A 57 12.14 -5.74 -23.23
CA GLY A 57 10.89 -6.42 -22.88
C GLY A 57 10.79 -6.74 -21.39
N ALA A 58 11.86 -7.29 -20.80
CA ALA A 58 11.91 -7.58 -19.37
C ALA A 58 11.80 -6.31 -18.50
N GLN A 59 12.42 -5.20 -18.93
CA GLN A 59 12.35 -3.92 -18.24
C GLN A 59 10.92 -3.36 -18.26
N ALA A 60 10.24 -3.40 -19.41
CA ALA A 60 8.85 -2.94 -19.51
C ALA A 60 7.91 -3.77 -18.61
N LYS A 61 8.12 -5.09 -18.54
CA LYS A 61 7.38 -5.95 -17.62
C LYS A 61 7.68 -5.63 -16.15
N TRP A 62 8.94 -5.42 -15.81
CA TRP A 62 9.35 -5.02 -14.46
C TRP A 62 8.67 -3.71 -14.03
N ASP A 63 8.71 -2.68 -14.88
CA ASP A 63 8.10 -1.37 -14.61
C ASP A 63 6.58 -1.53 -14.35
N LYS A 64 5.90 -2.33 -15.18
CA LYS A 64 4.48 -2.63 -15.00
C LYS A 64 4.20 -3.31 -13.66
N ASP A 65 4.95 -4.35 -13.32
CA ASP A 65 4.74 -5.14 -12.10
C ASP A 65 5.04 -4.30 -10.85
N ALA A 66 6.12 -3.50 -10.87
CA ALA A 66 6.47 -2.59 -9.79
C ALA A 66 5.37 -1.53 -9.53
N MET A 67 4.85 -0.92 -10.60
CA MET A 67 3.72 0.02 -10.49
C MET A 67 2.46 -0.65 -9.94
N ALA A 68 2.17 -1.89 -10.34
CA ALA A 68 1.01 -2.63 -9.86
C ALA A 68 1.11 -2.90 -8.35
N ILE A 69 2.28 -3.33 -7.86
CA ILE A 69 2.52 -3.58 -6.44
C ILE A 69 2.35 -2.29 -5.63
N HIS A 70 2.97 -1.19 -6.06
CA HIS A 70 2.84 0.10 -5.38
C HIS A 70 1.37 0.57 -5.33
N THR A 71 0.65 0.44 -6.45
CA THR A 71 -0.78 0.79 -6.53
C THR A 71 -1.62 -0.04 -5.57
N ALA A 72 -1.40 -1.35 -5.52
CA ALA A 72 -2.12 -2.25 -4.61
C ALA A 72 -1.89 -1.87 -3.14
N LEU A 73 -0.66 -1.53 -2.75
CA LEU A 73 -0.36 -1.10 -1.38
C LEU A 73 -1.02 0.23 -1.01
N LEU A 74 -1.08 1.19 -1.95
CA LEU A 74 -1.84 2.42 -1.75
C LEU A 74 -3.34 2.16 -1.59
N GLN A 75 -3.90 1.24 -2.38
CA GLN A 75 -5.31 0.83 -2.26
C GLN A 75 -5.59 0.18 -0.91
N ILE A 76 -4.69 -0.70 -0.43
CA ILE A 76 -4.81 -1.32 0.90
C ILE A 76 -4.74 -0.25 2.00
N SER A 77 -3.80 0.69 1.92
CA SER A 77 -3.69 1.79 2.89
C SER A 77 -4.98 2.61 2.94
N ARG A 78 -5.57 2.96 1.78
CA ARG A 78 -6.87 3.65 1.70
C ARG A 78 -8.01 2.83 2.29
N ALA A 79 -8.10 1.55 1.94
CA ALA A 79 -9.15 0.67 2.46
C ALA A 79 -9.09 0.56 4.00
N VAL A 80 -7.89 0.51 4.58
CA VAL A 80 -7.69 0.53 6.05
C VAL A 80 -8.13 1.87 6.65
N GLN A 81 -7.83 2.99 5.99
CA GLN A 81 -8.32 4.31 6.43
C GLN A 81 -9.84 4.44 6.33
N GLU A 82 -10.46 3.93 5.27
CA GLU A 82 -11.92 3.98 5.03
C GLU A 82 -12.71 3.02 5.92
N ALA A 83 -12.10 1.92 6.37
CA ALA A 83 -12.72 1.01 7.34
C ALA A 83 -12.94 1.70 8.70
N ALA A 84 -12.10 2.66 9.08
CA ALA A 84 -12.20 3.36 10.36
C ALA A 84 -13.53 4.15 10.54
N PRO A 85 -14.00 4.97 9.58
CA PRO A 85 -15.31 5.63 9.66
C PRO A 85 -16.52 4.71 9.41
N ALA A 86 -16.37 3.62 8.64
CA ALA A 86 -17.47 2.68 8.38
C ALA A 86 -17.98 2.01 9.66
N TYR A 87 -17.09 1.71 10.61
CA TYR A 87 -17.47 1.23 11.94
C TYR A 87 -18.30 2.25 12.73
N LYS A 88 -17.99 3.55 12.64
CA LYS A 88 -18.77 4.62 13.32
C LYS A 88 -20.19 4.73 12.78
N ALA A 89 -20.36 4.70 11.46
CA ALA A 89 -21.68 4.83 10.84
C ALA A 89 -22.56 3.59 11.09
N GLY A 90 -21.96 2.39 11.07
CA GLY A 90 -22.66 1.15 11.39
C GLY A 90 -23.09 1.08 12.86
N ASP A 91 -22.19 1.40 13.78
CA ASP A 91 -22.45 1.33 15.23
C ASP A 91 -23.39 2.45 15.69
N GLN A 92 -23.26 3.68 15.17
CA GLN A 92 -24.24 4.75 15.44
C GLN A 92 -25.63 4.42 14.89
N LYS A 93 -25.74 3.81 13.70
CA LYS A 93 -27.05 3.36 13.18
C LYS A 93 -27.64 2.25 14.03
N ALA A 94 -26.84 1.27 14.45
CA ALA A 94 -27.29 0.20 15.31
C ALA A 94 -27.74 0.73 16.67
N ALA A 95 -26.94 1.60 17.31
CA ALA A 95 -27.27 2.25 18.57
C ALA A 95 -28.50 3.18 18.47
N SER A 96 -28.70 3.87 17.34
CA SER A 96 -29.89 4.70 17.10
C SER A 96 -31.16 3.89 16.84
N ASN A 97 -31.03 2.62 16.45
CA ASN A 97 -32.15 1.68 16.28
C ASN A 97 -32.53 0.97 17.59
N PHE A 98 -31.72 1.10 18.64
CA PHE A 98 -32.03 0.67 20.00
C PHE A 98 -32.35 1.90 20.86
N HIS A 99 -33.52 2.52 20.63
CA HIS A 99 -34.07 3.55 21.49
C HIS A 99 -35.59 3.42 21.62
#